data_AF-A0A1R1IQP1-F1
#
_entry.id   AF-A0A1R1IQP1-F1
#
_cell.length_a   1.000
_cell.length_b   1.000
_cell.length_c   1.000
_cell.angle_alpha   90.00
_cell.angle_beta   90.00
_cell.angle_gamma   90.00
#
_symmetry.space_group_name_H-M   'P 1'
#
loop_
_entity.id
_entity.type
_entity.pdbx_description
1 polymer ?
#
loop_
_entity_poly.entity_id
_entity_poly.type
_entity_poly.pdbx_seq_one_letter_code
_entity_poly.pdbx_strand_id
1 'polypeptide(L)'
;MERRIGLRLSLSLALGLATALSACGAPKSDAEADTAEVQDGDWMATPRITSVLSQTPGGVLVRGEAAPGARVILSGADGSAVAAAADAQGRFELHVGPAAVGRILTPEIQIGQATTPGPQRLLVVGEGGRLAALLTDGGASLRLTPGPTLDALDGDGRGLIASGRADPGRKVAVQAGGGTAQGVADSHGRWSVVVPAVGDRASDIEVEGRIFRYPGPGAPDRVERAGEGWRVTRQLSGAARQTTWFPDAGA
;
A
#
# COMPACT_ATOMS: atom_id res chain seq x y z
N MET A 1 23.46 -48.34 -35.33
CA MET A 1 24.11 -48.87 -36.54
C MET A 1 23.08 -48.84 -37.66
N GLU A 2 23.42 -48.16 -38.77
CA GLU A 2 22.93 -48.38 -40.14
C GLU A 2 21.39 -48.29 -40.38
N ARG A 3 20.87 -47.23 -41.06
CA ARG A 3 20.73 -47.10 -42.54
C ARG A 3 19.67 -48.07 -43.12
N ARG A 4 18.84 -47.81 -44.14
CA ARG A 4 18.79 -46.89 -45.29
C ARG A 4 17.40 -47.15 -45.96
N ILE A 5 16.64 -46.14 -46.38
CA ILE A 5 16.47 -45.65 -47.77
C ILE A 5 15.91 -46.66 -48.80
N GLY A 6 14.82 -46.22 -49.47
CA GLY A 6 14.49 -46.51 -50.88
C GLY A 6 13.16 -47.27 -51.05
N LEU A 7 12.32 -47.10 -52.07
CA LEU A 7 12.27 -46.30 -53.31
C LEU A 7 11.05 -46.87 -54.07
N ARG A 8 10.24 -46.05 -54.76
CA ARG A 8 9.60 -46.29 -56.10
C ARG A 8 8.42 -45.30 -56.30
N LEU A 9 8.49 -44.36 -57.25
CA LEU A 9 8.09 -44.46 -58.68
C LEU A 9 6.57 -44.74 -58.80
N SER A 10 5.71 -44.09 -59.60
CA SER A 10 5.79 -43.21 -60.78
C SER A 10 4.32 -42.76 -61.07
N LEU A 11 4.03 -41.49 -61.41
CA LEU A 11 3.84 -40.94 -62.77
C LEU A 11 2.38 -40.95 -63.31
N SER A 12 1.98 -39.77 -63.81
CA SER A 12 0.94 -39.45 -64.84
C SER A 12 -0.46 -39.07 -64.33
N LEU A 13 -1.26 -38.16 -64.91
CA LEU A 13 -1.19 -36.96 -65.77
C LEU A 13 -2.68 -36.71 -66.18
N ALA A 14 -3.06 -35.46 -66.51
CA ALA A 14 -4.28 -35.04 -67.23
C ALA A 14 -5.56 -34.88 -66.36
N LEU A 15 -6.48 -33.92 -66.55
CA LEU A 15 -6.64 -32.75 -67.42
C LEU A 15 -7.87 -32.00 -66.86
N GLY A 16 -7.91 -30.67 -66.95
CA GLY A 16 -8.91 -29.83 -66.27
C GLY A 16 -10.34 -29.89 -66.82
N LEU A 17 -11.27 -29.35 -66.03
CA LEU A 17 -12.53 -28.78 -66.53
C LEU A 17 -13.10 -27.78 -65.52
N ALA A 18 -13.31 -26.54 -65.97
CA ALA A 18 -13.97 -25.48 -65.24
C ALA A 18 -15.44 -25.40 -65.67
N THR A 19 -16.37 -25.29 -64.71
CA THR A 19 -17.75 -24.86 -64.93
C THR A 19 -18.23 -24.01 -63.75
N ALA A 20 -18.91 -22.90 -64.07
CA ALA A 20 -19.31 -21.84 -63.16
C ALA A 20 -20.80 -21.91 -62.76
N LEU A 21 -21.08 -21.26 -61.62
CA LEU A 21 -22.32 -20.58 -61.18
C LEU A 21 -23.58 -21.39 -60.82
N SER A 22 -23.93 -21.35 -59.52
CA SER A 22 -25.25 -20.94 -58.97
C SER A 22 -25.15 -20.95 -57.42
N ALA A 23 -25.13 -19.80 -56.75
CA ALA A 23 -26.29 -19.02 -56.31
C ALA A 23 -27.06 -19.66 -55.15
N CYS A 24 -26.78 -19.22 -53.91
CA CYS A 24 -27.72 -19.11 -52.79
C CYS A 24 -27.21 -18.06 -51.79
N GLY A 25 -28.15 -17.24 -51.29
CA GLY A 25 -27.94 -15.96 -50.62
C GLY A 25 -27.42 -16.00 -49.17
N ALA A 26 -27.10 -14.79 -48.70
CA ALA A 26 -26.40 -14.42 -47.47
C ALA A 26 -27.21 -14.62 -46.15
N PRO A 27 -26.61 -14.42 -44.95
CA PRO A 27 -26.32 -13.06 -44.49
C PRO A 27 -24.91 -12.84 -43.92
N LYS A 28 -24.46 -11.58 -44.04
CA LYS A 28 -23.36 -10.97 -43.27
C LYS A 28 -23.54 -11.23 -41.78
N SER A 29 -22.49 -11.69 -41.12
CA SER A 29 -22.31 -11.50 -39.67
C SER A 29 -21.21 -10.47 -39.49
N ASP A 30 -21.60 -9.19 -39.50
CA ASP A 30 -20.83 -8.14 -38.86
C ASP A 30 -20.95 -8.38 -37.34
N ALA A 31 -19.96 -9.05 -36.78
CA ALA A 31 -19.72 -9.10 -35.35
C ALA A 31 -18.22 -8.93 -35.16
N GLU A 32 -17.78 -7.69 -35.36
CA GLU A 32 -16.56 -7.17 -34.77
C GLU A 32 -16.76 -7.30 -33.26
N ALA A 33 -16.31 -8.44 -32.73
CA ALA A 33 -16.14 -8.60 -31.31
C ALA A 33 -15.03 -7.63 -30.93
N ASP A 34 -15.44 -6.51 -30.34
CA ASP A 34 -14.59 -5.60 -29.60
C ASP A 34 -13.92 -6.43 -28.50
N THR A 35 -12.77 -7.02 -28.83
CA THR A 35 -11.86 -7.58 -27.86
C THR A 35 -11.30 -6.40 -27.10
N ALA A 36 -12.01 -6.01 -26.03
CA ALA A 36 -11.40 -5.25 -24.96
C ALA A 36 -10.18 -6.04 -24.51
N GLU A 37 -9.00 -5.59 -24.94
CA GLU A 37 -7.72 -6.04 -24.43
C GLU A 37 -7.75 -5.79 -22.93
N VAL A 38 -8.03 -6.86 -22.17
CA VAL A 38 -7.79 -6.88 -20.74
C VAL A 38 -6.29 -6.66 -20.57
N GLN A 39 -5.92 -5.47 -20.10
CA GLN A 39 -4.55 -5.20 -19.69
C GLN A 39 -4.19 -6.18 -18.58
N ASP A 40 -3.38 -7.17 -18.94
CA ASP A 40 -2.99 -8.35 -18.15
C ASP A 40 -2.10 -8.02 -16.92
N GLY A 41 -2.20 -6.80 -16.39
CA GLY A 41 -1.41 -6.31 -15.24
C GLY A 41 -2.24 -5.82 -14.05
N ASP A 42 -3.54 -5.60 -14.20
CA ASP A 42 -4.37 -4.94 -13.15
C ASP A 42 -5.01 -5.93 -12.16
N TRP A 43 -5.07 -7.22 -12.52
CA TRP A 43 -5.76 -8.25 -11.73
C TRP A 43 -5.09 -8.57 -10.37
N MET A 44 -3.83 -8.18 -10.16
CA MET A 44 -3.07 -8.45 -8.94
C MET A 44 -2.68 -7.19 -8.15
N ALA A 45 -3.38 -6.08 -8.34
CA ALA A 45 -3.18 -4.91 -7.50
C ALA A 45 -3.62 -5.20 -6.05
N THR A 46 -2.64 -5.39 -5.16
CA THR A 46 -2.88 -5.45 -3.70
C THR A 46 -3.55 -4.16 -3.22
N PRO A 47 -4.36 -4.20 -2.16
CA PRO A 47 -5.15 -3.04 -1.76
C PRO A 47 -4.23 -1.93 -1.24
N ARG A 48 -4.52 -0.70 -1.67
CA ARG A 48 -3.87 0.53 -1.22
C ARG A 48 -4.89 1.43 -0.55
N ILE A 49 -4.64 1.82 0.69
CA ILE A 49 -5.50 2.76 1.42
C ILE A 49 -5.08 4.18 1.04
N THR A 50 -6.05 5.02 0.69
CA THR A 50 -5.82 6.41 0.26
C THR A 50 -6.28 7.42 1.28
N SER A 51 -7.31 7.11 2.09
CA SER A 51 -7.77 8.00 3.16
C SER A 51 -8.48 7.26 4.28
N VAL A 52 -8.50 7.89 5.46
CA VAL A 52 -9.25 7.44 6.63
C VAL A 52 -9.95 8.64 7.25
N LEU A 53 -11.26 8.53 7.46
CA LEU A 53 -12.11 9.59 7.98
C LEU A 53 -12.82 9.10 9.25
N SER A 54 -12.81 9.90 10.31
CA SER A 54 -13.58 9.60 11.52
C SER A 54 -15.08 9.60 11.24
N GLN A 55 -15.82 8.72 11.90
CA GLN A 55 -17.28 8.63 11.81
C GLN A 55 -17.96 8.89 13.16
N THR A 56 -19.22 9.35 13.11
CA THR A 56 -20.10 9.53 14.28
C THR A 56 -21.19 8.44 14.21
N PRO A 57 -21.47 7.68 15.29
CA PRO A 57 -21.07 7.88 16.69
C PRO A 57 -19.70 7.29 17.07
N GLY A 58 -18.92 6.78 16.12
CA GLY A 58 -17.55 6.29 16.34
C GLY A 58 -17.07 5.41 15.19
N GLY A 59 -15.79 5.05 15.20
CA GLY A 59 -15.16 4.28 14.12
C GLY A 59 -14.57 5.17 13.02
N VAL A 60 -14.19 4.54 11.91
CA VAL A 60 -13.59 5.22 10.76
C VAL A 60 -14.09 4.64 9.43
N LEU A 61 -14.23 5.51 8.43
CA LEU A 61 -14.40 5.15 7.03
C LEU A 61 -13.02 5.07 6.40
N VAL A 62 -12.63 3.88 5.94
CA VAL A 62 -11.38 3.64 5.21
C VAL A 62 -11.69 3.58 3.72
N ARG A 63 -10.98 4.36 2.92
CA ARG A 63 -11.08 4.36 1.46
C ARG A 63 -9.77 3.94 0.82
N GLY A 64 -9.87 3.36 -0.36
CA GLY A 64 -8.70 2.96 -1.11
C GLY A 64 -8.99 2.43 -2.49
N GLU A 65 -7.97 1.84 -3.07
CA GLU A 65 -7.95 1.27 -4.41
C GLU A 65 -7.49 -0.20 -4.36
N ALA A 66 -8.09 -1.04 -5.19
CA ALA A 66 -7.72 -2.43 -5.43
C ALA A 66 -8.15 -2.81 -6.87
N ALA A 67 -7.82 -4.02 -7.31
CA ALA A 67 -8.31 -4.51 -8.60
C ALA A 67 -9.85 -4.41 -8.69
N PRO A 68 -10.44 -3.97 -9.82
CA PRO A 68 -11.90 -3.86 -9.96
C PRO A 68 -12.63 -5.14 -9.61
N GLY A 69 -13.69 -5.04 -8.80
CA GLY A 69 -14.45 -6.20 -8.30
C GLY A 69 -13.74 -7.05 -7.24
N ALA A 70 -12.49 -6.73 -6.86
CA ALA A 70 -11.77 -7.49 -5.83
C ALA A 70 -12.46 -7.38 -4.48
N ARG A 71 -12.50 -8.51 -3.74
CA ARG A 71 -12.91 -8.52 -2.34
C ARG A 71 -11.75 -8.01 -1.48
N VAL A 72 -11.90 -6.80 -0.95
CA VAL A 72 -10.95 -6.19 -0.02
C VAL A 72 -11.37 -6.51 1.41
N ILE A 73 -10.41 -6.94 2.22
CA ILE A 73 -10.57 -7.30 3.63
C ILE A 73 -9.63 -6.44 4.44
N LEU A 74 -10.08 -5.96 5.59
CA LEU A 74 -9.25 -5.29 6.57
C LEU A 74 -9.36 -6.07 7.88
N SER A 75 -8.30 -6.79 8.24
CA SER A 75 -8.27 -7.76 9.34
C SER A 75 -7.40 -7.29 10.51
N GLY A 76 -7.86 -7.51 11.74
CA GLY A 76 -7.10 -7.29 12.97
C GLY A 76 -6.50 -8.58 13.50
N ALA A 77 -5.42 -8.48 14.28
CA ALA A 77 -4.76 -9.63 14.90
C ALA A 77 -5.64 -10.38 15.92
N ASP A 78 -6.75 -9.79 16.35
CA ASP A 78 -7.75 -10.39 17.24
C ASP A 78 -8.83 -11.19 16.49
N GLY A 79 -8.70 -11.33 15.17
CA GLY A 79 -9.68 -11.99 14.31
C GLY A 79 -10.84 -11.11 13.86
N SER A 80 -10.88 -9.83 14.27
CA SER A 80 -11.85 -8.88 13.70
C SER A 80 -11.56 -8.67 12.21
N ALA A 81 -12.61 -8.56 11.39
CA ALA A 81 -12.46 -8.28 9.97
C ALA A 81 -13.69 -7.55 9.43
N VAL A 82 -13.44 -6.60 8.52
CA VAL A 82 -14.47 -5.99 7.67
C VAL A 82 -14.10 -6.20 6.21
N ALA A 83 -15.10 -6.32 5.34
CA ALA A 83 -14.85 -6.57 3.92
C ALA A 83 -15.83 -5.78 3.04
N ALA A 84 -15.36 -5.40 1.86
CA ALA A 84 -16.12 -4.75 0.81
C ALA A 84 -15.57 -5.18 -0.55
N ALA A 85 -16.38 -5.04 -1.60
CA ALA A 85 -15.90 -5.16 -2.96
C ALA A 85 -15.39 -3.80 -3.45
N ALA A 86 -14.30 -3.80 -4.21
CA ALA A 86 -13.94 -2.65 -5.03
C ALA A 86 -14.96 -2.49 -6.16
N ASP A 87 -15.30 -1.24 -6.50
CA ASP A 87 -16.20 -0.92 -7.60
C ASP A 87 -15.58 -1.19 -8.98
N ALA A 88 -16.31 -0.88 -10.05
CA ALA A 88 -15.83 -1.04 -11.42
C ALA A 88 -14.63 -0.14 -11.77
N GLN A 89 -14.34 0.87 -10.94
CA GLN A 89 -13.18 1.75 -11.05
C GLN A 89 -12.08 1.35 -10.05
N GLY A 90 -12.21 0.22 -9.36
CA GLY A 90 -11.23 -0.25 -8.37
C GLY A 90 -11.30 0.44 -7.02
N ARG A 91 -12.28 1.29 -6.75
CA ARG A 91 -12.38 2.03 -5.47
C ARG A 91 -13.14 1.21 -4.44
N PHE A 92 -12.67 1.20 -3.19
CA PHE A 92 -13.39 0.55 -2.10
C PHE A 92 -13.64 1.50 -0.92
N GLU A 93 -14.69 1.21 -0.16
CA GLU A 93 -15.02 1.86 1.10
C GLU A 93 -15.29 0.80 2.17
N LEU A 94 -14.67 0.93 3.34
CA LEU A 94 -14.82 0.03 4.48
C LEU A 94 -15.21 0.84 5.72
N HIS A 95 -16.36 0.50 6.32
CA HIS A 95 -16.76 1.03 7.62
C HIS A 95 -16.17 0.18 8.73
N VAL A 96 -15.25 0.77 9.48
CA VAL A 96 -14.55 0.14 10.58
C VAL A 96 -15.15 0.65 11.89
N GLY A 97 -15.79 -0.25 12.64
CA GLY A 97 -16.44 0.11 13.90
C GLY A 97 -15.45 0.56 14.99
N PRO A 98 -15.95 1.17 16.08
CA PRO A 98 -15.11 1.73 17.16
C PRO A 98 -14.24 0.67 17.87
N ALA A 99 -14.65 -0.60 17.85
CA ALA A 99 -13.89 -1.70 18.45
C ALA A 99 -12.52 -1.94 17.79
N ALA A 100 -12.32 -1.45 16.56
CA ALA A 100 -11.07 -1.56 15.82
C ALA A 100 -10.12 -0.37 16.04
N VAL A 101 -10.55 0.68 16.77
CA VAL A 101 -9.67 1.76 17.23
C VAL A 101 -8.70 1.19 18.28
N GLY A 102 -7.46 1.67 18.26
CA GLY A 102 -6.36 1.16 19.09
C GLY A 102 -5.60 -0.01 18.46
N ARG A 103 -5.83 -0.31 17.17
CA ARG A 103 -5.33 -1.53 16.52
C ARG A 103 -4.51 -1.25 15.27
N ILE A 104 -3.72 -2.26 14.94
CA ILE A 104 -3.07 -2.40 13.64
C ILE A 104 -3.93 -3.36 12.82
N LEU A 105 -4.28 -2.95 11.61
CA LEU A 105 -5.13 -3.67 10.69
C LEU A 105 -4.33 -4.00 9.42
N THR A 106 -4.55 -5.20 8.87
CA THR A 106 -3.92 -5.69 7.65
C THR A 106 -4.92 -5.59 6.50
N PRO A 107 -4.67 -4.72 5.50
CA PRO A 107 -5.45 -4.72 4.29
C PRO A 107 -5.04 -5.90 3.39
N GLU A 108 -6.00 -6.64 2.86
CA GLU A 108 -5.80 -7.84 2.05
C GLU A 108 -6.80 -7.85 0.89
N ILE A 109 -6.42 -8.42 -0.25
CA ILE A 109 -7.39 -8.86 -1.27
C ILE A 109 -7.60 -10.36 -1.13
N GLN A 110 -8.82 -10.83 -1.42
CA GLN A 110 -9.14 -12.25 -1.48
C GLN A 110 -9.55 -12.66 -2.88
N ILE A 111 -8.89 -13.71 -3.39
CA ILE A 111 -9.21 -14.37 -4.66
C ILE A 111 -9.51 -15.84 -4.34
N GLY A 112 -10.77 -16.25 -4.53
CA GLY A 112 -11.21 -17.57 -4.10
C GLY A 112 -11.05 -17.75 -2.59
N GLN A 113 -10.17 -18.68 -2.17
CA GLN A 113 -9.85 -18.92 -0.75
C GLN A 113 -8.50 -18.33 -0.32
N ALA A 114 -7.71 -17.79 -1.25
CA ALA A 114 -6.41 -17.20 -0.94
C ALA A 114 -6.55 -15.72 -0.60
N THR A 115 -5.87 -15.26 0.45
CA THR A 115 -5.69 -13.83 0.74
C THR A 115 -4.28 -13.39 0.36
N THR A 116 -4.14 -12.14 -0.05
CA THR A 116 -2.85 -11.51 -0.33
C THR A 116 -2.80 -10.16 0.38
N PRO A 117 -1.89 -9.97 1.35
CA PRO A 117 -1.79 -8.73 2.09
C PRO A 117 -1.20 -7.61 1.23
N GLY A 118 -1.66 -6.40 1.50
CA GLY A 118 -1.05 -5.18 0.99
C GLY A 118 0.32 -4.90 1.63
N PRO A 119 1.10 -3.99 1.02
CA PRO A 119 2.46 -3.68 1.47
C PRO A 119 2.50 -2.90 2.80
N GLN A 120 1.38 -2.34 3.24
CA GLN A 120 1.30 -1.48 4.42
C GLN A 120 0.30 -2.04 5.42
N ARG A 121 0.45 -1.65 6.69
CA ARG A 121 -0.54 -1.91 7.75
C ARG A 121 -1.21 -0.60 8.15
N LEU A 122 -2.50 -0.62 8.42
CA LEU A 122 -3.23 0.54 8.89
C LEU A 122 -3.20 0.60 10.42
N LEU A 123 -2.63 1.64 10.98
CA LEU A 123 -2.78 2.00 12.40
C LEU A 123 -3.98 2.95 12.53
N VAL A 124 -4.91 2.64 13.44
CA VAL A 124 -5.98 3.58 13.84
C VAL A 124 -5.99 3.68 15.35
N VAL A 125 -5.67 4.84 15.92
CA VAL A 125 -5.55 5.04 17.37
C VAL A 125 -6.09 6.41 17.81
N GLY A 126 -6.27 6.56 19.13
CA GLY A 126 -6.92 7.71 19.72
C GLY A 126 -8.44 7.67 19.53
N GLU A 127 -9.16 8.32 20.42
CA GLU A 127 -10.62 8.41 20.37
C GLU A 127 -11.11 8.85 18.98
N GLY A 128 -12.06 8.10 18.42
CA GLY A 128 -12.61 8.36 17.08
C GLY A 128 -11.62 8.17 15.93
N GLY A 129 -10.47 7.52 16.14
CA GLY A 129 -9.44 7.37 15.12
C GLY A 129 -8.71 8.66 14.78
N ARG A 130 -8.51 9.53 15.78
CA ARG A 130 -7.83 10.84 15.62
C ARG A 130 -6.44 10.73 14.96
N LEU A 131 -5.78 9.59 15.13
CA LEU A 131 -4.59 9.24 14.37
C LEU A 131 -4.86 8.01 13.50
N ALA A 132 -4.73 8.18 12.19
CA ALA A 132 -4.63 7.08 11.24
C ALA A 132 -3.36 7.20 10.42
N ALA A 133 -2.66 6.09 10.22
CA ALA A 133 -1.40 6.05 9.47
C ALA A 133 -1.16 4.69 8.81
N LEU A 134 -0.44 4.69 7.70
CA LEU A 134 0.06 3.49 7.04
C LEU A 134 1.50 3.23 7.48
N LEU A 135 1.71 2.06 8.05
CA LEU A 135 3.00 1.58 8.53
C LEU A 135 3.68 0.80 7.41
N THR A 136 4.88 1.22 7.03
CA THR A 136 5.68 0.61 5.97
C THR A 136 6.86 -0.14 6.58
N ASP A 137 7.00 -1.43 6.30
CA ASP A 137 8.10 -2.23 6.83
C ASP A 137 9.44 -1.75 6.25
N GLY A 138 10.38 -1.38 7.13
CA GLY A 138 11.71 -0.88 6.75
C GLY A 138 11.70 0.48 6.03
N GLY A 139 10.56 1.18 6.00
CA GLY A 139 10.41 2.46 5.31
C GLY A 139 9.68 3.50 6.14
N ALA A 140 9.54 4.70 5.58
CA ALA A 140 8.79 5.78 6.19
C ALA A 140 7.29 5.42 6.29
N SER A 141 6.73 5.66 7.46
CA SER A 141 5.30 5.58 7.70
C SER A 141 4.59 6.83 7.19
N LEU A 142 3.33 6.66 6.79
CA LEU A 142 2.52 7.67 6.13
C LEU A 142 1.34 8.03 7.03
N ARG A 143 1.36 9.20 7.66
CA ARG A 143 0.18 9.72 8.38
C ARG A 143 -0.91 10.14 7.38
N LEU A 144 -2.13 9.66 7.62
CA LEU A 144 -3.32 9.95 6.81
C LEU A 144 -4.21 11.04 7.43
N THR A 145 -4.14 11.24 8.74
CA THR A 145 -4.86 12.32 9.45
C THR A 145 -4.03 13.60 9.56
N PRO A 146 -4.66 14.76 9.85
CA PRO A 146 -3.92 15.98 10.17
C PRO A 146 -2.92 15.76 11.32
N GLY A 147 -1.80 16.48 11.27
CA GLY A 147 -0.72 16.41 12.25
C GLY A 147 0.25 17.58 12.09
N PRO A 148 1.36 17.60 12.86
CA PRO A 148 2.35 18.65 12.78
C PRO A 148 3.22 18.50 11.50
N THR A 149 4.30 19.28 11.41
CA THR A 149 5.24 19.24 10.27
C THR A 149 5.98 17.90 10.19
N LEU A 150 6.33 17.32 11.35
CA LEU A 150 6.83 15.96 11.48
C LEU A 150 5.66 14.98 11.63
N ASP A 151 5.46 14.08 10.67
CA ASP A 151 4.40 13.08 10.76
C ASP A 151 4.77 11.89 11.61
N ALA A 152 5.96 11.36 11.39
CA ALA A 152 6.42 10.13 12.00
C ALA A 152 7.95 10.05 12.08
N LEU A 153 8.42 9.27 13.05
CA LEU A 153 9.78 8.79 13.16
C LEU A 153 9.77 7.26 13.15
N ASP A 154 10.44 6.66 12.17
CA ASP A 154 10.55 5.22 11.99
C ASP A 154 11.96 4.73 12.30
N GLY A 155 12.11 3.90 13.33
CA GLY A 155 13.39 3.37 13.79
C GLY A 155 13.44 1.84 13.78
N ASP A 156 14.57 1.28 13.39
CA ASP A 156 14.78 -0.17 13.23
C ASP A 156 15.91 -0.72 14.13
N GLY A 157 16.36 0.09 15.08
CA GLY A 157 17.54 -0.17 15.91
C GLY A 157 18.88 0.22 15.30
N ARG A 158 18.95 0.57 14.01
CA ARG A 158 20.18 1.04 13.34
C ARG A 158 20.13 2.53 13.06
N GLY A 159 18.98 3.02 12.63
CA GLY A 159 18.78 4.43 12.31
C GLY A 159 17.34 4.86 12.54
N LEU A 160 17.08 6.11 12.20
CA LEU A 160 15.77 6.72 12.28
C LEU A 160 15.46 7.42 10.96
N ILE A 161 14.25 7.26 10.46
CA ILE A 161 13.73 7.95 9.28
C ILE A 161 12.66 8.92 9.78
N ALA A 162 12.84 10.21 9.51
CA ALA A 162 11.82 11.22 9.72
C ALA A 162 10.99 11.36 8.45
N SER A 163 9.68 11.47 8.60
CA SER A 163 8.76 11.81 7.51
C SER A 163 7.76 12.86 7.95
N GLY A 164 7.24 13.62 7.01
CA GLY A 164 6.35 14.72 7.32
C GLY A 164 5.69 15.37 6.12
N ARG A 165 5.12 16.55 6.37
CA ARG A 165 4.48 17.40 5.36
C ARG A 165 5.12 18.77 5.28
N ALA A 166 5.18 19.33 4.08
CA ALA A 166 5.49 20.73 3.79
C ALA A 166 4.92 21.10 2.41
N ASP A 167 4.93 22.38 2.04
CA ASP A 167 4.49 22.80 0.70
C ASP A 167 5.30 22.07 -0.39
N PRO A 168 4.70 21.66 -1.53
CA PRO A 168 5.43 20.98 -2.59
C PRO A 168 6.69 21.71 -3.04
N GLY A 169 7.80 20.98 -3.17
CA GLY A 169 9.13 21.53 -3.50
C GLY A 169 9.84 22.24 -2.35
N ARG A 170 9.22 22.39 -1.18
CA ARG A 170 9.82 23.00 0.00
C ARG A 170 10.97 22.13 0.53
N LYS A 171 12.10 22.77 0.82
CA LYS A 171 13.19 22.14 1.58
C LYS A 171 12.83 22.14 3.07
N VAL A 172 13.02 21.01 3.73
CA VAL A 172 12.79 20.81 5.16
C VAL A 172 14.11 20.41 5.81
N ALA A 173 14.56 21.18 6.80
CA ALA A 173 15.74 20.85 7.59
C ALA A 173 15.34 19.98 8.80
N VAL A 174 16.10 18.90 9.03
CA VAL A 174 15.96 18.04 10.20
C VAL A 174 17.30 17.98 10.93
N GLN A 175 17.32 18.37 12.20
CA GLN A 175 18.52 18.39 13.03
C GLN A 175 18.38 17.45 14.22
N ALA A 176 19.43 16.68 14.48
CA ALA A 176 19.48 15.76 15.62
C ALA A 176 20.92 15.40 15.94
N GLY A 177 21.27 15.27 17.22
CA GLY A 177 22.59 14.79 17.65
C GLY A 177 23.78 15.59 17.10
N GLY A 178 23.60 16.87 16.79
CA GLY A 178 24.60 17.74 16.17
C GLY A 178 24.74 17.59 14.65
N GLY A 179 23.97 16.69 14.02
CA GLY A 179 23.90 16.54 12.56
C GLY A 179 22.73 17.31 11.95
N THR A 180 22.76 17.49 10.63
CA THR A 180 21.66 18.07 9.84
C THR A 180 21.44 17.27 8.57
N ALA A 181 20.18 16.98 8.26
CA ALA A 181 19.73 16.43 7.00
C ALA A 181 18.74 17.40 6.33
N GLN A 182 18.62 17.34 5.00
CA GLN A 182 17.65 18.12 4.24
C GLN A 182 16.79 17.19 3.38
N GLY A 183 15.48 17.33 3.50
CA GLY A 183 14.48 16.70 2.65
C GLY A 183 13.85 17.73 1.71
N VAL A 184 13.25 17.25 0.62
CA VAL A 184 12.42 18.07 -0.26
C VAL A 184 11.03 17.45 -0.30
N ALA A 185 10.00 18.25 -0.07
CA ALA A 185 8.63 17.80 -0.20
C ALA A 185 8.30 17.52 -1.67
N ASP A 186 7.68 16.36 -1.93
CA ASP A 186 7.24 15.96 -3.27
C ASP A 186 6.00 16.75 -3.74
N SER A 187 5.43 16.36 -4.88
CA SER A 187 4.22 16.99 -5.44
C SER A 187 2.98 16.85 -4.55
N HIS A 188 2.97 15.90 -3.62
CA HIS A 188 1.92 15.69 -2.64
C HIS A 188 2.24 16.34 -1.28
N GLY A 189 3.31 17.14 -1.23
CA GLY A 189 3.77 17.81 -0.02
C GLY A 189 4.38 16.87 1.02
N ARG A 190 4.85 15.68 0.62
CA ARG A 190 5.44 14.67 1.52
C ARG A 190 6.97 14.73 1.46
N TRP A 191 7.63 14.66 2.61
CA TRP A 191 9.08 14.52 2.67
C TRP A 191 9.47 13.36 3.58
N SER A 192 10.65 12.78 3.34
CA SER A 192 11.30 11.83 4.24
C SER A 192 12.81 11.93 4.16
N VAL A 193 13.50 11.80 5.30
CA VAL A 193 14.97 11.79 5.38
C VAL A 193 15.46 10.83 6.46
N VAL A 194 16.67 10.29 6.26
CA VAL A 194 17.39 9.61 7.33
C VAL A 194 17.89 10.65 8.32
N VAL A 195 17.54 10.47 9.60
CA VAL A 195 17.94 11.36 10.68
C VAL A 195 19.41 11.10 11.01
N PRO A 196 20.26 12.14 11.05
CA PRO A 196 21.68 11.97 11.30
C PRO A 196 21.98 11.72 12.78
N ALA A 197 23.12 11.07 13.06
CA ALA A 197 23.83 11.08 14.34
C ALA A 197 23.11 10.52 15.60
N VAL A 198 21.87 10.03 15.53
CA VAL A 198 21.11 9.58 16.72
C VAL A 198 20.78 8.09 16.79
N GLY A 199 21.02 7.30 15.74
CA GLY A 199 20.55 5.90 15.72
C GLY A 199 19.04 5.82 15.94
N ASP A 200 18.57 4.86 16.74
CA ASP A 200 17.16 4.72 17.17
C ASP A 200 17.03 4.84 18.69
N ARG A 201 17.65 5.84 19.31
CA ARG A 201 17.52 6.10 20.75
C ARG A 201 16.67 7.33 21.00
N ALA A 202 16.12 7.46 22.22
CA ALA A 202 15.39 8.65 22.63
C ALA A 202 16.25 9.92 22.40
N SER A 203 15.71 10.88 21.66
CA SER A 203 16.45 12.05 21.16
C SER A 203 15.52 13.22 20.85
N ASP A 204 16.05 14.44 20.94
CA ASP A 204 15.40 15.64 20.43
C ASP A 204 15.65 15.75 18.92
N ILE A 205 14.57 15.88 18.15
CA ILE A 205 14.57 16.04 16.70
C ILE A 205 13.99 17.42 16.38
N GLU A 206 14.80 18.31 15.83
CA GLU A 206 14.33 19.62 15.39
C GLU A 206 13.89 19.56 13.92
N VAL A 207 12.71 20.09 13.62
CA VAL A 207 12.18 20.23 12.25
C VAL A 207 11.61 21.62 12.08
N GLU A 208 12.17 22.41 11.16
CA GLU A 208 11.79 23.81 10.91
C GLU A 208 11.69 24.65 12.21
N GLY A 209 12.65 24.48 13.13
CA GLY A 209 12.70 25.23 14.40
C GLY A 209 11.81 24.69 15.52
N ARG A 210 11.05 23.62 15.29
CA ARG A 210 10.23 22.94 16.31
C ARG A 210 10.94 21.68 16.81
N ILE A 211 11.00 21.51 18.13
CA ILE A 211 11.65 20.36 18.76
C ILE A 211 10.62 19.27 19.08
N PHE A 212 10.80 18.09 18.51
CA PHE A 212 10.04 16.88 18.78
C PHE A 212 10.88 15.92 19.63
N ARG A 213 10.34 15.49 20.78
CA ARG A 213 11.04 14.60 21.72
C ARG A 213 10.71 13.14 21.44
N TYR A 214 11.51 12.50 20.58
CA TYR A 214 11.34 11.09 20.27
C TYR A 214 11.59 10.23 21.52
N PRO A 215 10.63 9.39 21.97
CA PRO A 215 10.78 8.60 23.19
C PRO A 215 11.66 7.35 23.03
N GLY A 216 12.17 7.07 21.82
CA GLY A 216 12.90 5.84 21.54
C GLY A 216 12.00 4.61 21.32
N PRO A 217 12.60 3.43 21.13
CA PRO A 217 11.90 2.18 20.85
C PRO A 217 11.04 1.72 22.03
N GLY A 218 9.92 1.08 21.72
CA GLY A 218 9.00 0.48 22.70
C GLY A 218 9.17 -1.03 22.84
N ALA A 219 8.33 -1.63 23.69
CA ALA A 219 8.21 -3.09 23.74
C ALA A 219 7.61 -3.62 22.41
N PRO A 220 8.01 -4.80 21.93
CA PRO A 220 7.50 -5.37 20.69
C PRO A 220 5.99 -5.59 20.73
N ASP A 221 5.38 -5.54 19.54
CA ASP A 221 3.96 -5.76 19.26
C ASP A 221 3.02 -4.94 20.15
N ARG A 222 3.41 -3.68 20.38
CA ARG A 222 2.71 -2.77 21.27
C ARG A 222 2.41 -1.44 20.59
N VAL A 223 1.19 -0.97 20.81
CA VAL A 223 0.72 0.38 20.50
C VAL A 223 0.43 1.09 21.82
N GLU A 224 1.04 2.25 22.05
CA GLU A 224 0.91 2.97 23.32
C GLU A 224 1.12 4.49 23.17
N ARG A 225 0.69 5.24 24.18
CA ARG A 225 1.10 6.64 24.36
C ARG A 225 2.56 6.66 24.84
N ALA A 226 3.39 7.50 24.22
CA ALA A 226 4.77 7.69 24.63
C ALA A 226 5.21 9.12 24.31
N GLY A 227 5.63 9.87 25.34
CA GLY A 227 5.85 11.31 25.21
C GLY A 227 4.60 12.03 24.69
N GLU A 228 4.81 13.02 23.83
CA GLU A 228 3.74 13.80 23.18
C GLU A 228 3.30 13.15 21.87
N GLY A 229 2.94 11.86 21.92
CA GLY A 229 2.52 11.12 20.74
C GLY A 229 2.12 9.67 20.98
N TRP A 230 1.90 8.96 19.88
CA TRP A 230 1.65 7.52 19.84
C TRP A 230 2.87 6.78 19.32
N ARG A 231 3.26 5.71 20.01
CA ARG A 231 4.31 4.78 19.58
C ARG A 231 3.70 3.45 19.23
N VAL A 232 4.14 2.88 18.12
CA VAL A 232 3.90 1.49 17.75
C VAL A 232 5.24 0.81 17.54
N THR A 233 5.45 -0.36 18.13
CA THR A 233 6.61 -1.19 17.83
C THR A 233 6.11 -2.53 17.31
N ARG A 234 6.55 -2.92 16.12
CA ARG A 234 6.18 -4.18 15.44
C ARG A 234 7.38 -5.08 15.34
N GLN A 235 7.20 -6.36 15.65
CA GLN A 235 8.15 -7.38 15.26
C GLN A 235 7.95 -7.73 13.78
N LEU A 236 9.01 -7.66 12.98
CA LEU A 236 8.92 -7.94 11.54
C LEU A 236 9.29 -9.39 11.24
N SER A 237 10.55 -9.77 11.46
CA SER A 237 11.02 -11.15 11.29
C SER A 237 12.25 -11.43 12.15
N GLY A 238 12.35 -12.62 12.72
CA GLY A 238 13.46 -12.97 13.62
C GLY A 238 13.60 -11.95 14.75
N ALA A 239 14.76 -11.30 14.86
CA ALA A 239 15.02 -10.23 15.82
C ALA A 239 14.75 -8.80 15.26
N ALA A 240 14.35 -8.66 14.00
CA ALA A 240 14.09 -7.37 13.37
C ALA A 240 12.77 -6.78 13.87
N ARG A 241 12.83 -5.51 14.30
CA ARG A 241 11.69 -4.72 14.74
C ARG A 241 11.65 -3.38 14.01
N GLN A 242 10.49 -2.75 14.03
CA GLN A 242 10.36 -1.35 13.66
C GLN A 242 9.49 -0.62 14.68
N THR A 243 10.02 0.46 15.23
CA THR A 243 9.28 1.42 16.04
C THR A 243 8.86 2.57 15.15
N THR A 244 7.59 2.92 15.15
CA THR A 244 7.11 4.18 14.59
C THR A 244 6.54 5.05 15.71
N TRP A 245 6.97 6.30 15.79
CA TRP A 245 6.40 7.29 16.69
C TRP A 245 5.74 8.42 15.91
N PHE A 246 4.52 8.77 16.31
CA PHE A 246 3.67 9.77 15.70
C PHE A 246 3.42 10.89 16.73
N PRO A 247 4.03 12.08 16.57
CA PRO A 247 3.75 13.21 17.45
C PRO A 247 2.28 13.63 17.40
N ASP A 248 1.78 14.15 18.51
CA ASP A 248 0.45 14.76 18.57
C ASP A 248 0.40 16.03 17.70
N ALA A 249 -0.79 16.39 17.20
CA ALA A 249 -0.95 17.58 16.36
C ALA A 249 -0.53 18.90 17.03
N GLY A 250 -0.51 18.94 18.37
CA GLY A 250 -0.09 20.10 19.16
C GLY A 250 1.38 20.13 19.59
N ALA A 251 2.15 19.07 19.30
CA ALA A 251 3.57 18.98 19.64
C ALA A 251 4.43 19.84 18.70
#